data_AF-A0A943M170-F1
#
_entry.id   AF-A0A943M170-F1
#
_cell.length_a   1.000
_cell.length_b   1.000
_cell.length_c   1.000
_cell.angle_alpha   90.00
_cell.angle_beta   90.00
_cell.angle_gamma   90.00
#
_symmetry.space_group_name_H-M   'P 1'
#
loop_
_entity.id
_entity.type
_entity.pdbx_description
1 polymer ?
#
loop_
_entity_poly.entity_id
_entity_poly.type
_entity_poly.pdbx_seq_one_letter_code
_entity_poly.pdbx_strand_id
1 'polypeptide(L)'
;MKQNYRSGLRVLTLAALFVTGGLASCSDDDKGGTTPPPELTDQIQYGETVTDIKSVIYDVEDTDLYTFYLSPTAGITDVMGMTAAADFLKVTLRNPQGTVNMATDEFEVKYKDIAATNLTMNDIEKCQLSVDLATPTRLNLYAEVVLKTGKRLHAKYNNACDKAFPEIIVLRNQYELDGEVASIGSVLAWHNSTESTTTYCFYSKSGVTAPSDDVATDLQITLSDGDEIEADFAEVDLGKVKVTCGTFESADGTTGTLTVQKDKLGTTLTVSLDAVTGDSHLRAAYTGAFVTGYESRNYLKVVNGETTSETPLTTVFRKEPTNARHLFAMGDATEQTTPVDLMQGHYAVQFSVVPSAIGQTLDLAVSQNECTLIIYDYQTYEFWSMALTRVTGQITTALGDGGNVYLRFNAEFAGGPAIEAEWYGPVKGIEEEFDLKPVKPFQPHVWITSPQDELLVDKEILALEVRMEKGYEWNGGSKYGGATFDAYFFYIRTTNDPDDLESNIYTPQLVIPAEFVDLSGKELDLTVAQDNLYWDFTYTGENQLYRSYESYGSNYKSTYSETFRCPDVARVSVSKQDKTWKFSFTMLDYGLFGSWGTPSYKSGTENVLNIEWEGPATKYSGSKTNDLADEDY
;
A
#
# COMPACT_ATOMS: atom_id res chain seq x y z
N MET A 1 68.25 14.55 14.46
CA MET A 1 68.75 14.69 13.07
C MET A 1 67.68 15.51 12.34
N LYS A 2 67.96 16.74 11.83
CA LYS A 2 68.35 17.04 10.43
C LYS A 2 67.48 16.25 9.42
N GLN A 3 66.66 16.83 8.52
CA GLN A 3 66.53 18.19 7.91
C GLN A 3 65.02 18.58 7.81
N ASN A 4 64.54 19.84 7.95
CA ASN A 4 64.66 21.08 7.13
C ASN A 4 64.10 20.95 5.69
N TYR A 5 63.26 21.84 5.10
CA TYR A 5 62.69 23.17 5.46
C TYR A 5 61.35 23.41 4.66
N ARG A 6 60.28 24.00 5.23
CA ARG A 6 59.78 25.43 5.13
C ARG A 6 59.52 25.96 3.70
N SER A 7 58.31 26.39 3.30
CA SER A 7 57.52 27.61 3.69
C SER A 7 58.19 28.95 3.30
N GLY A 8 57.51 30.01 2.80
CA GLY A 8 56.08 30.23 2.60
C GLY A 8 55.74 31.69 2.21
N LEU A 9 54.45 31.99 2.25
CA LEU A 9 53.66 33.20 1.90
C LEU A 9 54.23 34.63 2.17
N ARG A 10 53.95 35.55 1.22
CA ARG A 10 53.66 37.02 1.27
C ARG A 10 54.41 38.00 2.21
N VAL A 11 54.88 39.12 1.63
CA VAL A 11 54.92 40.46 2.27
C VAL A 11 54.57 41.56 1.22
N LEU A 12 53.81 42.60 1.61
CA LEU A 12 53.52 43.81 0.82
C LEU A 12 54.67 44.84 0.91
N THR A 13 54.84 45.70 -0.10
CA THR A 13 55.51 47.01 0.11
C THR A 13 55.00 48.08 -0.84
N LEU A 14 54.80 49.29 -0.30
CA LEU A 14 54.36 50.49 -1.00
C LEU A 14 55.48 51.55 -0.88
N ALA A 15 55.79 52.29 -1.95
CA ALA A 15 56.72 53.42 -1.91
C ALA A 15 56.36 54.46 -3.00
N ALA A 16 56.59 55.74 -2.74
CA ALA A 16 56.05 56.84 -3.54
C ALA A 16 57.11 57.87 -4.03
N LEU A 17 56.80 58.44 -5.21
CA LEU A 17 57.12 59.76 -5.77
C LEU A 17 58.47 60.48 -5.51
N PHE A 18 59.10 60.92 -6.62
CA PHE A 18 59.81 62.21 -6.85
C PHE A 18 60.34 62.23 -8.31
N VAL A 19 60.46 63.33 -9.08
CA VAL A 19 59.95 64.73 -8.98
C VAL A 19 59.98 65.40 -10.40
N THR A 20 59.27 66.52 -10.63
CA THR A 20 59.29 67.53 -11.76
C THR A 20 60.01 67.25 -13.11
N GLY A 21 59.56 67.75 -14.28
CA GLY A 21 58.60 68.81 -14.62
C GLY A 21 59.19 69.76 -15.68
N GLY A 22 58.43 70.13 -16.71
CA GLY A 22 58.89 71.03 -17.79
C GLY A 22 57.75 71.40 -18.76
N LEU A 23 57.49 72.70 -18.92
CA LEU A 23 56.41 73.23 -19.77
C LEU A 23 56.90 73.62 -21.17
N ALA A 24 55.93 73.62 -22.09
CA ALA A 24 55.96 74.01 -23.49
C ALA A 24 56.94 75.11 -23.95
N SER A 25 57.44 74.94 -25.18
CA SER A 25 57.42 76.00 -26.20
C SER A 25 57.37 75.39 -27.59
N CYS A 26 56.51 75.92 -28.46
CA CYS A 26 56.48 75.53 -29.88
C CYS A 26 57.63 76.19 -30.64
N SER A 27 58.10 75.51 -31.69
CA SER A 27 58.64 76.14 -32.90
C SER A 27 58.25 75.26 -34.08
N ASP A 28 57.44 75.79 -35.00
CA ASP A 28 57.00 75.07 -36.19
C ASP A 28 58.18 74.67 -37.08
N ASP A 29 58.07 73.50 -37.72
CA ASP A 29 58.53 73.32 -39.09
C ASP A 29 57.84 72.09 -39.73
N ASP A 30 56.85 72.36 -40.59
CA ASP A 30 56.11 71.36 -41.36
C ASP A 30 57.01 70.67 -42.39
N LYS A 31 57.34 69.38 -42.20
CA LYS A 31 57.62 68.44 -43.32
C LYS A 31 57.05 67.06 -43.04
N GLY A 32 56.12 66.65 -43.90
CA GLY A 32 55.36 65.41 -43.75
C GLY A 32 56.21 64.15 -43.74
N GLY A 33 56.05 63.36 -42.68
CA GLY A 33 56.31 61.93 -42.66
C GLY A 33 55.04 61.23 -42.22
N THR A 34 54.60 60.20 -42.96
CA THR A 34 53.51 59.34 -42.49
C THR A 34 53.99 58.55 -41.29
N THR A 35 53.58 58.95 -40.09
CA THR A 35 53.70 58.14 -38.89
C THR A 35 53.06 56.78 -39.17
N PRO A 36 53.73 55.65 -38.88
CA PRO A 36 53.07 54.35 -38.94
C PRO A 36 51.82 54.38 -38.04
N PRO A 37 50.71 53.72 -38.42
CA PRO A 37 49.61 53.52 -37.49
C PRO A 37 50.15 52.88 -36.20
N PRO A 38 49.70 53.32 -35.01
CA PRO A 38 50.11 52.68 -33.76
C PRO A 38 49.78 51.19 -33.82
N GLU A 39 50.73 50.34 -33.43
CA GLU A 39 50.50 48.90 -33.42
C GLU A 39 49.54 48.54 -32.28
N LEU A 40 48.30 48.21 -32.63
CA LEU A 40 47.29 47.77 -31.67
C LEU A 40 47.71 46.46 -30.99
N THR A 41 47.45 46.37 -29.69
CA THR A 41 47.62 45.16 -28.88
C THR A 41 46.40 45.03 -27.97
N ASP A 42 45.58 43.99 -28.19
CA ASP A 42 44.31 43.73 -27.52
C ASP A 42 43.39 44.98 -27.45
N GLN A 43 43.21 45.64 -28.59
CA GLN A 43 42.57 46.96 -28.71
C GLN A 43 41.63 47.07 -29.91
N ILE A 44 40.60 47.91 -29.75
CA ILE A 44 39.73 48.42 -30.82
C ILE A 44 40.05 49.90 -31.03
N GLN A 45 40.43 50.27 -32.24
CA GLN A 45 40.48 51.63 -32.74
C GLN A 45 39.24 51.92 -33.59
N TYR A 46 38.55 53.01 -33.26
CA TYR A 46 37.41 53.53 -34.02
C TYR A 46 37.62 55.04 -34.26
N GLY A 47 37.83 55.40 -35.52
CA GLY A 47 38.36 56.71 -35.90
C GLY A 47 39.73 56.96 -35.27
N GLU A 48 39.83 58.02 -34.46
CA GLU A 48 41.05 58.37 -33.70
C GLU A 48 41.05 57.80 -32.27
N THR A 49 39.93 57.24 -31.80
CA THR A 49 39.82 56.69 -30.44
C THR A 49 40.31 55.25 -30.40
N VAL A 50 41.30 54.97 -29.56
CA VAL A 50 41.76 53.60 -29.22
C VAL A 50 41.18 53.20 -27.86
N THR A 51 40.79 51.94 -27.71
CA THR A 51 40.20 51.41 -26.47
C THR A 51 40.63 49.96 -26.26
N ASP A 52 41.09 49.63 -25.05
CA ASP A 52 41.49 48.27 -24.67
C ASP A 52 40.28 47.33 -24.61
N ILE A 53 40.47 46.10 -25.09
CA ILE A 53 39.51 45.01 -24.99
C ILE A 53 39.71 44.33 -23.62
N LYS A 54 38.63 44.18 -22.83
CA LYS A 54 38.70 43.67 -21.44
C LYS A 54 37.84 42.45 -21.17
N SER A 55 36.93 42.11 -22.07
CA SER A 55 36.20 40.85 -22.06
C SER A 55 36.01 40.36 -23.48
N VAL A 56 36.27 39.08 -23.70
CA VAL A 56 36.08 38.40 -24.99
C VAL A 56 35.45 37.04 -24.77
N ILE A 57 34.31 36.81 -25.42
CA ILE A 57 33.62 35.52 -25.44
C ILE A 57 33.28 35.14 -26.88
N TYR A 58 33.06 33.85 -27.12
CA TYR A 58 32.47 33.36 -28.38
C TYR A 58 31.25 32.48 -28.12
N ASP A 59 30.29 32.56 -29.02
CA ASP A 59 29.15 31.66 -29.09
C ASP A 59 29.18 30.86 -30.41
N VAL A 60 28.50 29.73 -30.43
CA VAL A 60 28.42 28.79 -31.55
C VAL A 60 26.96 28.59 -31.91
N GLU A 61 26.47 29.39 -32.86
CA GLU A 61 25.05 29.48 -33.26
C GLU A 61 24.61 28.27 -34.12
N ASP A 62 25.56 27.62 -34.79
CA ASP A 62 25.40 26.41 -35.61
C ASP A 62 26.76 25.68 -35.64
N THR A 63 26.77 24.42 -36.06
CA THR A 63 27.88 23.45 -36.09
C THR A 63 29.25 24.02 -36.44
N ASP A 64 29.31 25.00 -37.36
CA ASP A 64 30.54 25.69 -37.76
C ASP A 64 30.45 27.23 -37.77
N LEU A 65 29.35 27.82 -37.28
CA LEU A 65 29.10 29.27 -37.26
C LEU A 65 29.44 29.86 -35.89
N TYR A 66 30.46 30.70 -35.86
CA TYR A 66 30.99 31.31 -34.63
C TYR A 66 30.67 32.81 -34.60
N THR A 67 30.23 33.29 -33.44
CA THR A 67 30.07 34.72 -33.16
C THR A 67 30.95 35.14 -31.98
N PHE A 68 31.93 36.00 -32.25
CA PHE A 68 32.85 36.57 -31.28
C PHE A 68 32.37 37.95 -30.81
N TYR A 69 32.44 38.19 -29.50
CA TYR A 69 32.08 39.43 -28.84
C TYR A 69 33.30 39.99 -28.10
N LEU A 70 33.76 41.19 -28.46
CA LEU A 70 34.94 41.83 -27.87
C LEU A 70 34.56 43.19 -27.25
N SER A 71 34.50 43.28 -25.92
CA SER A 71 34.03 44.46 -25.18
C SER A 71 35.15 45.21 -24.43
N PRO A 72 35.13 46.56 -24.42
CA PRO A 72 35.89 47.40 -23.49
C PRO A 72 35.51 47.30 -22.01
N THR A 73 34.31 46.78 -21.72
CA THR A 73 33.84 46.51 -20.36
C THR A 73 34.45 45.21 -19.85
N ALA A 74 34.85 45.20 -18.57
CA ALA A 74 35.58 44.08 -17.97
C ALA A 74 34.65 43.16 -17.17
N GLY A 75 34.96 41.86 -17.17
CA GLY A 75 34.26 40.86 -16.35
C GLY A 75 32.97 40.31 -16.96
N ILE A 76 32.73 40.50 -18.27
CA ILE A 76 31.59 39.92 -19.00
C ILE A 76 31.94 38.48 -19.41
N THR A 77 31.05 37.53 -19.10
CA THR A 77 31.19 36.09 -19.36
C THR A 77 30.10 35.47 -20.24
N ASP A 78 29.05 36.21 -20.58
CA ASP A 78 27.89 35.73 -21.33
C ASP A 78 27.35 36.77 -22.34
N VAL A 79 26.50 36.32 -23.26
CA VAL A 79 25.95 37.15 -24.36
C VAL A 79 24.97 38.21 -23.85
N MET A 80 24.28 37.97 -22.72
CA MET A 80 23.35 38.92 -22.13
C MET A 80 24.12 40.13 -21.56
N GLY A 81 25.22 39.89 -20.86
CA GLY A 81 26.14 40.91 -20.35
C GLY A 81 26.79 41.72 -21.48
N MET A 82 27.20 41.08 -22.58
CA MET A 82 27.70 41.78 -23.77
C MET A 82 26.61 42.71 -24.34
N THR A 83 25.39 42.19 -24.50
CA THR A 83 24.24 42.95 -25.00
C THR A 83 23.87 44.12 -24.08
N ALA A 84 23.96 43.95 -22.77
CA ALA A 84 23.69 44.99 -21.78
C ALA A 84 24.77 46.09 -21.74
N ALA A 85 26.04 45.74 -21.98
CA ALA A 85 27.12 46.72 -22.10
C ALA A 85 27.05 47.54 -23.40
N ALA A 86 26.55 46.93 -24.49
CA ALA A 86 26.29 47.57 -25.78
C ALA A 86 27.50 48.30 -26.42
N ASP A 87 28.72 47.93 -26.02
CA ASP A 87 29.98 48.58 -26.37
C ASP A 87 30.96 47.68 -27.16
N PHE A 88 30.52 46.47 -27.52
CA PHE A 88 31.34 45.41 -28.10
C PHE A 88 31.48 45.48 -29.62
N LEU A 89 32.60 44.94 -30.12
CA LEU A 89 32.79 44.51 -31.50
C LEU A 89 32.21 43.10 -31.65
N LYS A 90 31.26 42.94 -32.58
CA LYS A 90 30.73 41.63 -33.01
C LYS A 90 31.48 41.19 -34.27
N VAL A 91 31.95 39.95 -34.30
CA VAL A 91 32.47 39.30 -35.51
C VAL A 91 31.83 37.93 -35.65
N THR A 92 31.05 37.72 -36.71
CA THR A 92 30.44 36.43 -37.05
C THR A 92 31.10 35.86 -38.30
N LEU A 93 31.44 34.58 -38.31
CA LEU A 93 31.95 33.85 -39.49
C LEU A 93 31.84 32.33 -39.31
N ARG A 94 31.94 31.59 -40.41
CA ARG A 94 32.14 30.13 -40.36
C ARG A 94 33.62 29.75 -40.32
N ASN A 95 33.94 28.67 -39.61
CA ASN A 95 35.27 28.03 -39.57
C ASN A 95 36.46 29.00 -39.31
N PRO A 96 36.62 29.54 -38.08
CA PRO A 96 37.67 30.53 -37.75
C PRO A 96 39.09 29.92 -37.73
N GLN A 97 39.69 29.80 -38.92
CA GLN A 97 41.03 29.21 -39.15
C GLN A 97 42.01 30.18 -39.88
N GLY A 98 41.84 31.49 -39.69
CA GLY A 98 42.75 32.51 -40.22
C GLY A 98 42.07 33.54 -41.12
N THR A 99 42.73 33.89 -42.23
CA THR A 99 42.31 34.99 -43.12
C THR A 99 41.03 34.65 -43.86
N VAL A 100 40.03 35.54 -43.77
CA VAL A 100 38.69 35.37 -44.36
C VAL A 100 38.65 35.97 -45.77
N ASN A 101 38.12 35.24 -46.74
CA ASN A 101 37.93 35.71 -48.09
C ASN A 101 36.60 36.48 -48.24
N MET A 102 36.69 37.80 -48.17
CA MET A 102 35.56 38.74 -48.28
C MET A 102 34.69 38.59 -49.55
N ALA A 103 35.14 37.84 -50.56
CA ALA A 103 34.40 37.60 -51.80
C ALA A 103 33.57 36.30 -51.81
N THR A 104 33.88 35.33 -50.95
CA THR A 104 33.24 33.99 -50.94
C THR A 104 32.66 33.59 -49.59
N ASP A 105 33.24 34.07 -48.50
CA ASP A 105 32.97 33.56 -47.18
C ASP A 105 31.83 34.38 -46.53
N GLU A 106 31.01 33.72 -45.71
CA GLU A 106 29.97 34.37 -44.92
C GLU A 106 30.61 35.05 -43.70
N PHE A 107 30.44 36.37 -43.57
CA PHE A 107 30.95 37.13 -42.42
C PHE A 107 30.11 38.35 -42.05
N GLU A 108 30.15 38.73 -40.77
CA GLU A 108 29.73 40.02 -40.23
C GLU A 108 30.86 40.61 -39.39
N VAL A 109 31.18 41.90 -39.57
CA VAL A 109 31.99 42.70 -38.64
C VAL A 109 31.20 43.94 -38.27
N LYS A 110 30.83 44.11 -37.01
CA LYS A 110 29.94 45.18 -36.56
C LYS A 110 30.45 45.85 -35.28
N TYR A 111 30.62 47.17 -35.34
CA TYR A 111 30.98 47.99 -34.20
C TYR A 111 30.36 49.39 -34.33
N LYS A 112 29.54 49.78 -33.36
CA LYS A 112 28.79 51.05 -33.37
C LYS A 112 27.97 51.21 -34.66
N ASP A 113 28.34 52.14 -35.53
CA ASP A 113 27.67 52.45 -36.80
C ASP A 113 28.42 51.91 -38.03
N ILE A 114 29.50 51.14 -37.83
CA ILE A 114 30.21 50.40 -38.89
C ILE A 114 29.67 48.97 -38.91
N ALA A 115 29.21 48.51 -40.08
CA ALA A 115 28.78 47.14 -40.32
C ALA A 115 29.28 46.66 -41.69
N ALA A 116 30.19 45.68 -41.70
CA ALA A 116 30.69 45.01 -42.89
C ALA A 116 30.09 43.61 -43.01
N THR A 117 29.49 43.33 -44.16
CA THR A 117 28.89 42.05 -44.56
C THR A 117 29.02 41.94 -46.08
N ASN A 118 28.78 40.76 -46.65
CA ASN A 118 28.72 40.57 -48.10
C ASN A 118 27.71 41.51 -48.80
N LEU A 119 26.69 42.02 -48.08
CA LEU A 119 25.69 42.96 -48.58
C LEU A 119 26.13 44.43 -48.54
N THR A 120 27.00 44.83 -47.60
CA THR A 120 27.41 46.23 -47.38
C THR A 120 28.75 46.59 -48.04
N MET A 121 29.42 45.64 -48.70
CA MET A 121 30.71 45.86 -49.40
C MET A 121 30.72 47.04 -50.39
N ASN A 122 29.58 47.43 -50.94
CA ASN A 122 29.47 48.58 -51.84
C ASN A 122 29.79 49.93 -51.16
N ASP A 123 29.63 50.04 -49.84
CA ASP A 123 29.91 51.26 -49.07
C ASP A 123 31.30 51.25 -48.41
N ILE A 124 32.06 50.17 -48.62
CA ILE A 124 33.35 49.91 -48.02
C ILE A 124 34.47 50.22 -49.03
N GLU A 125 35.49 50.93 -48.58
CA GLU A 125 36.73 51.22 -49.33
C GLU A 125 37.78 50.11 -49.13
N LYS A 126 37.89 49.60 -47.89
CA LYS A 126 38.79 48.51 -47.52
C LYS A 126 38.14 47.64 -46.44
N CYS A 127 38.17 46.32 -46.62
CA CYS A 127 37.81 45.33 -45.60
C CYS A 127 38.90 44.26 -45.53
N GLN A 128 39.39 43.96 -44.34
CA GLN A 128 40.31 42.85 -44.06
C GLN A 128 39.90 42.19 -42.74
N LEU A 129 39.78 40.86 -42.74
CA LEU A 129 39.41 40.08 -41.56
C LEU A 129 40.26 38.82 -41.51
N SER A 130 40.77 38.50 -40.33
CA SER A 130 41.42 37.24 -40.02
C SER A 130 41.01 36.83 -38.61
N VAL A 131 40.48 35.62 -38.45
CA VAL A 131 40.03 35.09 -37.16
C VAL A 131 40.50 33.64 -37.06
N ASP A 132 41.36 33.37 -36.08
CA ASP A 132 41.94 32.06 -35.81
C ASP A 132 41.69 31.71 -34.34
N LEU A 133 40.79 30.74 -34.10
CA LEU A 133 40.52 30.18 -32.78
C LEU A 133 41.49 29.02 -32.53
N ALA A 134 42.78 29.36 -32.41
CA ALA A 134 43.89 28.40 -32.36
C ALA A 134 43.76 27.33 -31.25
N THR A 135 43.07 27.67 -30.17
CA THR A 135 42.50 26.72 -29.20
C THR A 135 41.11 27.21 -28.77
N PRO A 136 40.22 26.35 -28.22
CA PRO A 136 38.91 26.74 -27.69
C PRO A 136 38.90 27.78 -26.54
N THR A 137 40.08 28.28 -26.18
CA THR A 137 40.39 29.19 -25.07
C THR A 137 41.25 30.39 -25.49
N ARG A 138 41.60 30.53 -26.78
CA ARG A 138 42.52 31.57 -27.26
C ARG A 138 42.21 32.04 -28.67
N LEU A 139 41.93 33.33 -28.80
CA LEU A 139 41.53 33.98 -30.04
C LEU A 139 42.65 34.86 -30.59
N ASN A 140 42.99 34.66 -31.86
CA ASN A 140 43.81 35.57 -32.66
C ASN A 140 42.92 36.23 -33.72
N LEU A 141 42.56 37.50 -33.51
CA LEU A 141 41.62 38.24 -34.35
C LEU A 141 42.26 39.54 -34.85
N TYR A 142 42.08 39.81 -36.13
CA TYR A 142 42.42 41.06 -36.81
C TYR A 142 41.25 41.49 -37.69
N ALA A 143 40.76 42.71 -37.53
CA ALA A 143 39.72 43.29 -38.37
C ALA A 143 40.07 44.74 -38.74
N GLU A 144 40.01 45.09 -40.01
CA GLU A 144 40.11 46.47 -40.50
C GLU A 144 38.98 46.75 -41.49
N VAL A 145 38.17 47.77 -41.20
CA VAL A 145 37.08 48.24 -42.06
C VAL A 145 37.20 49.75 -42.26
N VAL A 146 37.32 50.19 -43.50
CA VAL A 146 37.31 51.60 -43.91
C VAL A 146 36.10 51.82 -44.80
N LEU A 147 35.15 52.65 -44.36
CA LEU A 147 34.00 53.06 -45.18
C LEU A 147 34.42 54.14 -46.18
N LYS A 148 33.74 54.22 -47.33
CA LYS A 148 33.91 55.30 -48.32
C LYS A 148 33.59 56.69 -47.78
N THR A 149 32.96 56.78 -46.60
CA THR A 149 32.75 58.02 -45.83
C THR A 149 33.99 58.47 -45.05
N GLY A 150 35.08 57.69 -45.08
CA GLY A 150 36.32 57.94 -44.33
C GLY A 150 36.33 57.40 -42.90
N LYS A 151 35.20 56.86 -42.39
CA LYS A 151 35.15 56.20 -41.07
C LYS A 151 35.97 54.92 -41.05
N ARG A 152 36.67 54.66 -39.95
CA ARG A 152 37.60 53.53 -39.80
C ARG A 152 37.36 52.76 -38.51
N LEU A 153 37.37 51.44 -38.63
CA LEU A 153 37.47 50.46 -37.56
C LEU A 153 38.76 49.67 -37.78
N HIS A 154 39.56 49.48 -36.75
CA HIS A 154 40.73 48.61 -36.76
C HIS A 154 40.84 47.94 -35.39
N ALA A 155 40.82 46.62 -35.33
CA ALA A 155 40.88 45.85 -34.10
C ALA A 155 41.92 44.73 -34.23
N LYS A 156 42.66 44.49 -33.15
CA LYS A 156 43.65 43.41 -33.04
C LYS A 156 43.60 42.82 -31.64
N TYR A 157 43.44 41.50 -31.55
CA TYR A 157 43.34 40.74 -30.30
C TYR A 157 44.12 39.44 -30.42
N ASN A 158 44.93 39.08 -29.41
CA ASN A 158 45.70 37.83 -29.38
C ASN A 158 45.85 37.31 -27.94
N ASN A 159 44.72 36.94 -27.34
CA ASN A 159 44.66 36.62 -25.91
C ASN A 159 43.57 35.57 -25.60
N ALA A 160 43.34 35.32 -24.30
CA ALA A 160 42.34 34.37 -23.83
C ALA A 160 40.93 34.71 -24.33
N CYS A 161 40.15 33.70 -24.68
CA CYS A 161 38.79 33.86 -25.18
C CYS A 161 37.99 32.62 -24.77
N ASP A 162 37.01 32.81 -23.89
CA ASP A 162 36.21 31.72 -23.35
C ASP A 162 34.93 31.53 -24.18
N LYS A 163 34.38 30.31 -24.18
CA LYS A 163 33.02 30.11 -24.71
C LYS A 163 32.05 30.86 -23.80
N ALA A 164 31.09 31.56 -24.38
CA ALA A 164 30.04 32.23 -23.65
C ALA A 164 29.35 31.25 -22.69
N PHE A 165 29.13 31.68 -21.45
CA PHE A 165 28.29 30.91 -20.53
C PHE A 165 26.90 30.75 -21.18
N PRO A 166 26.32 29.53 -21.20
CA PRO A 166 25.05 29.29 -21.86
C PRO A 166 23.97 30.21 -21.29
N GLU A 167 23.08 30.68 -22.16
CA GLU A 167 21.94 31.51 -21.76
C GLU A 167 21.11 30.75 -20.72
N ILE A 168 20.70 31.43 -19.64
CA ILE A 168 20.05 30.78 -18.49
C ILE A 168 18.72 30.17 -18.97
N ILE A 169 18.70 28.85 -19.14
CA ILE A 169 17.49 28.08 -19.43
C ILE A 169 16.60 28.13 -18.18
N VAL A 170 15.64 29.06 -18.17
CA VAL A 170 14.64 29.18 -17.10
C VAL A 170 13.55 28.12 -17.30
N LEU A 171 13.77 26.94 -16.74
CA LEU A 171 12.80 25.85 -16.72
C LEU A 171 11.50 26.26 -15.99
N ARG A 172 10.36 25.82 -16.51
CA ARG A 172 9.02 26.03 -15.90
C ARG A 172 8.15 24.80 -16.07
N ASN A 173 7.98 24.01 -15.01
CA ASN A 173 7.34 22.69 -15.04
C ASN A 173 7.96 21.82 -16.14
N GLN A 174 9.29 21.76 -16.10
CA GLN A 174 10.16 21.13 -17.08
C GLN A 174 11.34 20.49 -16.37
N TYR A 175 11.92 19.46 -16.99
CA TYR A 175 13.26 18.99 -16.70
C TYR A 175 14.13 19.11 -17.96
N GLU A 176 15.44 19.09 -17.78
CA GLU A 176 16.42 19.09 -18.85
C GLU A 176 17.54 18.13 -18.50
N LEU A 177 17.94 17.31 -19.47
CA LEU A 177 19.01 16.33 -19.36
C LEU A 177 19.96 16.55 -20.54
N ASP A 178 21.22 16.86 -20.24
CA ASP A 178 22.31 17.03 -21.22
C ASP A 178 21.97 18.01 -22.38
N GLY A 179 21.20 19.06 -22.10
CA GLY A 179 20.72 20.07 -23.06
C GLY A 179 19.30 19.84 -23.61
N GLU A 180 18.74 18.63 -23.49
CA GLU A 180 17.42 18.28 -24.02
C GLU A 180 16.32 18.60 -23.00
N VAL A 181 15.43 19.54 -23.33
CA VAL A 181 14.36 20.04 -22.43
C VAL A 181 13.03 19.32 -22.69
N ALA A 182 12.40 18.80 -21.63
CA ALA A 182 11.10 18.15 -21.68
C ALA A 182 10.11 18.78 -20.67
N SER A 183 8.82 18.81 -21.04
CA SER A 183 7.73 19.33 -20.20
C SER A 183 7.18 18.27 -19.27
N ILE A 184 6.92 18.63 -18.00
CA ILE A 184 6.29 17.75 -17.00
C ILE A 184 4.77 17.87 -17.12
N GLY A 185 4.11 16.79 -17.50
CA GLY A 185 2.65 16.68 -17.66
C GLY A 185 1.92 16.07 -16.45
N SER A 186 2.60 15.28 -15.60
CA SER A 186 2.04 14.71 -14.36
C SER A 186 3.13 14.40 -13.34
N VAL A 187 2.78 14.49 -12.05
CA VAL A 187 3.68 14.19 -10.93
C VAL A 187 2.93 13.35 -9.90
N LEU A 188 3.55 12.26 -9.46
CA LEU A 188 3.08 11.41 -8.37
C LEU A 188 4.04 11.51 -7.19
N ALA A 189 3.53 11.43 -5.96
CA ALA A 189 4.30 11.15 -4.76
C ALA A 189 3.85 9.77 -4.23
N TRP A 190 4.71 8.77 -4.40
CA TRP A 190 4.42 7.38 -4.09
C TRP A 190 5.23 6.92 -2.87
N HIS A 191 4.56 6.61 -1.77
CA HIS A 191 5.21 6.29 -0.50
C HIS A 191 5.27 4.77 -0.26
N ASN A 192 6.43 4.29 0.17
CA ASN A 192 6.69 2.92 0.58
C ASN A 192 6.90 2.88 2.11
N SER A 193 5.89 2.40 2.84
CA SER A 193 5.97 2.34 4.32
C SER A 193 6.82 1.20 4.86
N THR A 194 7.36 0.32 4.01
CA THR A 194 8.30 -0.72 4.43
C THR A 194 9.70 -0.16 4.51
N GLU A 195 10.09 0.64 3.51
CA GLU A 195 11.40 1.30 3.46
C GLU A 195 11.41 2.67 4.15
N SER A 196 10.23 3.23 4.45
CA SER A 196 10.06 4.61 4.93
C SER A 196 10.65 5.61 3.94
N THR A 197 10.21 5.49 2.69
CA THR A 197 10.64 6.33 1.57
C THR A 197 9.44 6.87 0.80
N THR A 198 9.64 8.02 0.16
CA THR A 198 8.71 8.61 -0.80
C THR A 198 9.43 8.84 -2.13
N THR A 199 8.94 8.21 -3.20
CA THR A 199 9.42 8.42 -4.57
C THR A 199 8.50 9.38 -5.31
N TYR A 200 9.06 10.50 -5.75
CA TYR A 200 8.40 11.48 -6.62
C TYR A 200 8.66 11.08 -8.08
N CYS A 201 7.60 10.67 -8.77
CA CYS A 201 7.65 10.24 -10.16
C CYS A 201 7.13 11.35 -11.08
N PHE A 202 7.98 11.84 -11.98
CA PHE A 202 7.67 12.88 -12.95
C PHE A 202 7.48 12.27 -14.33
N TYR A 203 6.40 12.67 -15.00
CA TYR A 203 6.01 12.17 -16.32
C TYR A 203 5.76 13.32 -17.28
N SER A 204 6.23 13.18 -18.51
CA SER A 204 5.92 14.09 -19.63
C SER A 204 4.50 13.89 -20.13
N LYS A 205 3.97 12.67 -19.97
CA LYS A 205 2.56 12.32 -20.21
C LYS A 205 1.67 12.99 -19.15
N SER A 206 0.60 13.63 -19.60
CA SER A 206 -0.44 14.18 -18.73
C SER A 206 -1.52 13.14 -18.38
N GLY A 207 -2.13 13.29 -17.20
CA GLY A 207 -3.20 12.42 -16.72
C GLY A 207 -2.74 11.08 -16.13
N VAL A 208 -1.48 10.99 -15.70
CA VAL A 208 -0.99 9.82 -14.94
C VAL A 208 -1.44 9.95 -13.49
N THR A 209 -2.05 8.90 -12.93
CA THR A 209 -2.62 8.91 -11.56
C THR A 209 -2.07 7.82 -10.64
N ALA A 210 -1.29 6.89 -11.17
CA ALA A 210 -0.58 5.85 -10.42
C ALA A 210 0.62 5.37 -11.27
N PRO A 211 1.70 4.82 -10.67
CA PRO A 211 2.75 4.14 -11.40
C PRO A 211 2.21 2.90 -12.12
N SER A 212 2.75 2.59 -13.30
CA SER A 212 2.36 1.43 -14.10
C SER A 212 3.44 1.08 -15.11
N ASP A 213 3.66 -0.20 -15.40
CA ASP A 213 4.63 -0.66 -16.41
C ASP A 213 4.34 -0.11 -17.82
N ASP A 214 3.09 0.21 -18.13
CA ASP A 214 2.66 0.82 -19.40
C ASP A 214 3.11 2.29 -19.60
N VAL A 215 3.60 2.95 -18.54
CA VAL A 215 4.01 4.36 -18.55
C VAL A 215 5.33 4.49 -17.79
N ALA A 216 6.44 4.47 -18.53
CA ALA A 216 7.76 4.75 -17.98
C ALA A 216 7.78 6.14 -17.32
N THR A 217 8.42 6.22 -16.14
CA THR A 217 8.72 7.49 -15.48
C THR A 217 9.94 8.13 -16.12
N ASP A 218 9.90 9.44 -16.36
CA ASP A 218 10.99 10.16 -17.02
C ASP A 218 12.07 10.59 -16.03
N LEU A 219 11.66 11.13 -14.88
CA LEU A 219 12.51 11.56 -13.76
C LEU A 219 11.93 10.99 -12.46
N GLN A 220 12.77 10.37 -11.63
CA GLN A 220 12.44 9.90 -10.29
C GLN A 220 13.32 10.58 -9.25
N ILE A 221 12.72 10.94 -8.12
CA ILE A 221 13.42 11.47 -6.93
C ILE A 221 12.92 10.67 -5.73
N THR A 222 13.73 9.75 -5.22
CA THR A 222 13.43 8.96 -4.01
C THR A 222 14.10 9.60 -2.81
N LEU A 223 13.29 9.90 -1.78
CA LEU A 223 13.72 10.44 -0.50
C LEU A 223 13.37 9.46 0.61
N SER A 224 14.23 9.28 1.62
CA SER A 224 13.80 8.79 2.93
C SER A 224 12.81 9.78 3.55
N ASP A 225 11.84 9.28 4.32
CA ASP A 225 10.80 10.11 4.90
C ASP A 225 11.37 11.16 5.88
N GLY A 226 10.85 12.38 5.73
CA GLY A 226 11.21 13.58 6.49
C GLY A 226 10.48 14.79 5.91
N ASP A 227 10.20 15.78 6.75
CA ASP A 227 9.51 17.00 6.31
C ASP A 227 10.48 17.93 5.57
N GLU A 228 10.31 17.98 4.24
CA GLU A 228 11.06 18.80 3.29
C GLU A 228 12.55 18.41 3.14
N ILE A 229 13.11 18.62 1.94
CA ILE A 229 14.56 18.47 1.73
C ILE A 229 15.14 19.68 1.01
N GLU A 230 16.28 20.13 1.53
CA GLU A 230 17.25 20.97 0.85
C GLU A 230 18.59 20.23 0.98
N ALA A 231 19.07 19.67 -0.13
CA ALA A 231 20.23 18.81 -0.18
C ALA A 231 21.31 19.42 -1.10
N ASP A 232 22.55 19.43 -0.64
CA ASP A 232 23.74 19.58 -1.48
C ASP A 232 24.30 18.19 -1.77
N PHE A 233 24.38 17.79 -3.04
CA PHE A 233 24.86 16.47 -3.43
C PHE A 233 26.32 16.21 -3.05
N ALA A 234 27.12 17.24 -2.77
CA ALA A 234 28.49 17.09 -2.27
C ALA A 234 28.54 16.67 -0.79
N GLU A 235 27.46 16.86 -0.03
CA GLU A 235 27.39 16.57 1.42
C GLU A 235 26.28 15.56 1.80
N VAL A 236 25.33 15.28 0.89
CA VAL A 236 24.16 14.44 1.17
C VAL A 236 24.50 12.95 1.34
N ASP A 237 23.72 12.30 2.21
CA ASP A 237 23.66 10.86 2.33
C ASP A 237 22.89 10.27 1.13
N LEU A 238 23.61 9.74 0.14
CA LEU A 238 23.01 9.08 -1.05
C LEU A 238 22.22 7.80 -0.71
N GLY A 239 22.30 7.30 0.53
CA GLY A 239 21.38 6.28 1.04
C GLY A 239 19.97 6.81 1.34
N LYS A 240 19.80 8.15 1.37
CA LYS A 240 18.52 8.84 1.67
C LYS A 240 17.99 9.70 0.53
N VAL A 241 18.82 9.99 -0.47
CA VAL A 241 18.45 10.80 -1.63
C VAL A 241 18.98 10.12 -2.88
N LYS A 242 18.06 9.72 -3.75
CA LYS A 242 18.38 9.17 -5.06
C LYS A 242 17.61 9.90 -6.15
N VAL A 243 18.30 10.25 -7.24
CA VAL A 243 17.71 10.86 -8.43
C VAL A 243 18.10 10.05 -9.66
N THR A 244 17.14 9.75 -10.53
CA THR A 244 17.36 9.10 -11.82
C THR A 244 16.57 9.79 -12.93
N CYS A 245 17.17 9.94 -14.11
CA CYS A 245 16.50 10.44 -15.31
C CYS A 245 17.22 9.94 -16.56
N GLY A 246 16.58 9.09 -17.38
CA GLY A 246 17.22 8.49 -18.54
C GLY A 246 18.50 7.72 -18.17
N THR A 247 19.66 8.25 -18.59
CA THR A 247 21.00 7.72 -18.26
C THR A 247 21.64 8.35 -17.02
N PHE A 248 21.06 9.41 -16.46
CA PHE A 248 21.53 10.05 -15.23
C PHE A 248 21.09 9.22 -14.01
N GLU A 249 22.03 8.95 -13.11
CA GLU A 249 21.80 8.35 -11.79
C GLU A 249 22.73 9.02 -10.78
N SER A 250 22.17 9.53 -9.67
CA SER A 250 22.95 10.13 -8.59
C SER A 250 23.82 9.08 -7.90
N ALA A 251 25.14 9.28 -7.93
CA ALA A 251 26.16 8.39 -7.37
C ALA A 251 27.31 9.17 -6.70
N ASP A 252 28.26 8.47 -6.08
CA ASP A 252 29.45 9.08 -5.47
C ASP A 252 30.16 10.05 -6.44
N GLY A 253 30.35 11.30 -6.01
CA GLY A 253 30.92 12.36 -6.84
C GLY A 253 29.89 13.19 -7.62
N THR A 254 28.59 12.95 -7.45
CA THR A 254 27.54 13.89 -7.87
C THR A 254 27.69 15.22 -7.10
N THR A 255 27.42 16.34 -7.78
CA THR A 255 27.48 17.69 -7.19
C THR A 255 26.25 18.49 -7.60
N GLY A 256 25.95 19.57 -6.87
CA GLY A 256 24.78 20.42 -7.14
C GLY A 256 23.74 20.34 -6.03
N THR A 257 22.50 20.76 -6.29
CA THR A 257 21.47 20.90 -5.25
C THR A 257 20.12 20.30 -5.65
N LEU A 258 19.38 19.85 -4.63
CA LEU A 258 17.98 19.44 -4.73
C LEU A 258 17.16 20.12 -3.64
N THR A 259 16.03 20.70 -4.01
CA THR A 259 14.97 21.15 -3.09
C THR A 259 13.68 20.42 -3.43
N VAL A 260 13.03 19.80 -2.44
CA VAL A 260 11.67 19.24 -2.54
C VAL A 260 10.86 19.72 -1.35
N GLN A 261 9.83 20.52 -1.62
CA GLN A 261 8.97 21.14 -0.61
C GLN A 261 7.50 20.98 -0.98
N LYS A 262 6.63 20.81 0.03
CA LYS A 262 5.17 20.84 -0.13
C LYS A 262 4.64 22.15 0.42
N ASP A 263 3.51 22.63 -0.09
CA ASP A 263 2.79 23.71 0.58
C ASP A 263 2.21 23.25 1.94
N LYS A 264 1.77 24.22 2.76
CA LYS A 264 1.20 23.95 4.10
C LYS A 264 -0.07 23.09 4.12
N LEU A 265 -0.67 22.82 2.96
CA LEU A 265 -1.86 21.99 2.80
C LEU A 265 -1.52 20.61 2.22
N GLY A 266 -0.26 20.37 1.82
CA GLY A 266 0.15 19.19 1.09
C GLY A 266 -0.36 19.14 -0.36
N THR A 267 -0.88 20.24 -0.91
CA THR A 267 -1.59 20.26 -2.21
C THR A 267 -0.73 20.67 -3.40
N THR A 268 0.36 21.41 -3.16
CA THR A 268 1.32 21.85 -4.18
C THR A 268 2.68 21.30 -3.83
N LEU A 269 3.37 20.73 -4.81
CA LEU A 269 4.78 20.35 -4.73
C LEU A 269 5.61 21.40 -5.47
N THR A 270 6.72 21.81 -4.84
CA THR A 270 7.77 22.62 -5.44
C THR A 270 9.04 21.78 -5.49
N VAL A 271 9.65 21.66 -6.67
CA VAL A 271 10.95 21.00 -6.87
C VAL A 271 11.89 21.92 -7.65
N SER A 272 13.12 22.01 -7.16
CA SER A 272 14.25 22.62 -7.86
C SER A 272 15.42 21.63 -7.82
N LEU A 273 16.00 21.32 -8.97
CA LEU A 273 17.12 20.40 -9.11
C LEU A 273 18.13 21.00 -10.09
N ASP A 274 19.39 20.98 -9.72
CA ASP A 274 20.54 21.23 -10.61
C ASP A 274 21.67 20.33 -10.13
N ALA A 275 21.96 19.25 -10.86
CA ALA A 275 22.90 18.20 -10.44
C ALA A 275 23.76 17.70 -11.59
N VAL A 276 25.05 17.51 -11.32
CA VAL A 276 26.06 17.05 -12.29
C VAL A 276 26.71 15.76 -11.79
N THR A 277 26.75 14.74 -12.64
CA THR A 277 27.40 13.45 -12.38
C THR A 277 28.24 13.04 -13.59
N GLY A 278 29.57 13.08 -13.44
CA GLY A 278 30.49 12.88 -14.56
C GLY A 278 30.35 14.00 -15.61
N ASP A 279 30.11 13.62 -16.86
CA ASP A 279 29.87 14.54 -17.97
C ASP A 279 28.37 14.91 -18.16
N SER A 280 27.46 14.32 -17.36
CA SER A 280 26.02 14.51 -17.50
C SER A 280 25.46 15.56 -16.53
N HIS A 281 24.52 16.38 -17.00
CA HIS A 281 23.89 17.48 -16.28
C HIS A 281 22.36 17.32 -16.32
N LEU A 282 21.74 17.29 -15.14
CA LEU A 282 20.29 17.19 -14.96
C LEU A 282 19.78 18.40 -14.19
N ARG A 283 18.81 19.12 -14.78
CA ARG A 283 18.07 20.20 -14.12
C ARG A 283 16.58 19.93 -14.13
N ALA A 284 15.87 20.37 -13.10
CA ALA A 284 14.41 20.37 -13.08
C ALA A 284 13.83 21.53 -12.29
N ALA A 285 12.71 22.08 -12.76
CA ALA A 285 11.92 23.06 -12.03
C ALA A 285 10.45 22.70 -12.14
N TYR A 286 9.80 22.44 -10.99
CA TYR A 286 8.38 22.13 -10.90
C TYR A 286 7.70 22.95 -9.80
N THR A 287 6.50 23.44 -10.09
CA THR A 287 5.56 23.97 -9.10
C THR A 287 4.14 23.65 -9.57
N GLY A 288 3.44 22.78 -8.85
CA GLY A 288 2.10 22.36 -9.24
C GLY A 288 1.49 21.29 -8.35
N ALA A 289 0.27 20.88 -8.68
CA ALA A 289 -0.42 19.76 -8.02
C ALA A 289 0.29 18.43 -8.32
N PHE A 290 0.06 17.44 -7.48
CA PHE A 290 0.60 16.09 -7.63
C PHE A 290 -0.41 15.09 -7.07
N VAL A 291 -0.28 13.81 -7.44
CA VAL A 291 -1.15 12.73 -6.93
C VAL A 291 -0.41 11.92 -5.87
N THR A 292 -1.07 11.63 -4.75
CA THR A 292 -0.55 10.87 -3.61
C THR A 292 -1.05 9.43 -3.61
N GLY A 293 -0.14 8.50 -3.38
CA GLY A 293 -0.48 7.08 -3.22
C GLY A 293 0.61 6.27 -2.54
N TYR A 294 0.35 4.98 -2.42
CA TYR A 294 1.14 4.06 -1.62
C TYR A 294 1.54 2.85 -2.44
N GLU A 295 2.79 2.41 -2.28
CA GLU A 295 3.22 1.11 -2.79
C GLU A 295 2.53 0.01 -1.98
N SER A 296 1.95 -0.96 -2.67
CA SER A 296 1.30 -2.10 -2.02
C SER A 296 1.27 -3.33 -2.91
N ARG A 297 1.45 -4.50 -2.30
CA ARG A 297 1.29 -5.82 -2.93
C ARG A 297 -0.14 -6.36 -2.88
N ASN A 298 -1.09 -5.69 -2.19
CA ASN A 298 -2.49 -6.08 -2.04
C ASN A 298 -2.66 -7.56 -1.62
N TYR A 299 -2.31 -7.91 -0.38
CA TYR A 299 -2.31 -9.30 0.12
C TYR A 299 -2.74 -9.43 1.58
N LEU A 300 -3.20 -10.63 1.93
CA LEU A 300 -3.36 -11.12 3.29
C LEU A 300 -2.51 -12.39 3.47
N LYS A 301 -1.75 -12.43 4.55
CA LYS A 301 -0.90 -13.55 4.93
C LYS A 301 -1.16 -13.94 6.38
N VAL A 302 -1.26 -15.23 6.63
CA VAL A 302 -1.54 -15.81 7.95
C VAL A 302 -0.57 -16.95 8.18
N VAL A 303 0.09 -16.95 9.34
CA VAL A 303 0.97 -18.00 9.83
C VAL A 303 0.36 -18.54 11.13
N ASN A 304 -0.06 -19.80 11.11
CA ASN A 304 -0.65 -20.47 12.27
C ASN A 304 0.03 -21.83 12.50
N GLY A 305 0.88 -21.91 13.53
CA GLY A 305 1.78 -23.04 13.75
C GLY A 305 2.74 -23.24 12.57
N GLU A 306 2.74 -24.44 11.98
CA GLU A 306 3.54 -24.77 10.79
C GLU A 306 2.85 -24.35 9.47
N THR A 307 1.59 -23.91 9.52
CA THR A 307 0.81 -23.52 8.32
C THR A 307 1.08 -22.07 7.96
N THR A 308 1.33 -21.80 6.68
CA THR A 308 1.41 -20.43 6.12
C THR A 308 0.50 -20.33 4.89
N SER A 309 -0.35 -19.30 4.87
CA SER A 309 -1.15 -18.88 3.72
C SER A 309 -0.76 -17.46 3.33
N GLU A 310 -0.68 -17.17 2.03
CA GLU A 310 -0.53 -15.81 1.47
C GLU A 310 -1.44 -15.73 0.23
N THR A 311 -2.44 -14.85 0.26
CA THR A 311 -3.50 -14.73 -0.77
C THR A 311 -3.63 -13.26 -1.20
N PRO A 312 -3.76 -12.98 -2.51
CA PRO A 312 -4.03 -11.62 -2.98
C PRO A 312 -5.40 -11.14 -2.52
N LEU A 313 -5.47 -9.91 -1.99
CA LEU A 313 -6.73 -9.25 -1.65
C LEU A 313 -7.40 -8.72 -2.92
N THR A 314 -8.71 -8.94 -3.04
CA THR A 314 -9.52 -8.50 -4.19
C THR A 314 -10.56 -7.44 -3.82
N THR A 315 -11.00 -7.37 -2.56
CA THR A 315 -11.90 -6.34 -2.05
C THR A 315 -11.63 -6.07 -0.57
N VAL A 316 -11.71 -4.79 -0.18
CA VAL A 316 -11.75 -4.36 1.21
C VAL A 316 -13.06 -3.61 1.45
N PHE A 317 -13.82 -4.05 2.44
CA PHE A 317 -15.04 -3.40 2.87
C PHE A 317 -14.75 -2.33 3.92
N ARG A 318 -15.49 -1.22 3.87
CA ARG A 318 -15.46 -0.14 4.86
C ARG A 318 -16.88 0.19 5.30
N LYS A 319 -17.14 0.16 6.60
CA LYS A 319 -18.35 0.75 7.19
C LYS A 319 -18.02 2.18 7.62
N GLU A 320 -18.82 3.15 7.19
CA GLU A 320 -18.68 4.53 7.68
C GLU A 320 -19.15 4.65 9.14
N PRO A 321 -18.54 5.56 9.94
CA PRO A 321 -18.69 5.55 11.39
C PRO A 321 -20.09 5.92 11.87
N THR A 322 -20.85 4.96 12.40
CA THR A 322 -21.93 5.25 13.38
C THR A 322 -21.36 5.57 14.77
N ASN A 323 -20.20 5.00 15.14
CA ASN A 323 -19.63 5.05 16.48
C ASN A 323 -18.22 5.69 16.53
N ALA A 324 -17.97 6.71 15.69
CA ALA A 324 -16.70 7.46 15.64
C ALA A 324 -15.41 6.62 15.41
N ARG A 325 -15.51 5.49 14.69
CA ARG A 325 -14.40 4.67 14.20
C ARG A 325 -14.68 4.19 12.78
N HIS A 326 -13.68 4.23 11.90
CA HIS A 326 -13.73 3.55 10.61
C HIS A 326 -13.53 2.05 10.83
N LEU A 327 -14.46 1.23 10.34
CA LEU A 327 -14.40 -0.23 10.46
C LEU A 327 -14.10 -0.82 9.09
N PHE A 328 -13.14 -1.73 9.03
CA PHE A 328 -12.68 -2.39 7.80
C PHE A 328 -12.79 -3.90 7.94
N ALA A 329 -13.07 -4.58 6.82
CA ALA A 329 -13.03 -6.04 6.71
C ALA A 329 -12.43 -6.48 5.37
N MET A 330 -11.64 -7.56 5.41
CA MET A 330 -10.92 -8.17 4.29
C MET A 330 -10.67 -9.65 4.58
N GLY A 331 -10.29 -10.45 3.58
CA GLY A 331 -10.11 -11.89 3.74
C GLY A 331 -9.63 -12.57 2.47
N ASP A 332 -9.40 -13.89 2.55
CA ASP A 332 -8.83 -14.71 1.46
C ASP A 332 -9.87 -15.39 0.55
N ALA A 333 -11.15 -15.02 0.68
CA ALA A 333 -12.19 -15.35 -0.29
C ALA A 333 -11.86 -14.76 -1.68
N THR A 334 -12.37 -15.37 -2.75
CA THR A 334 -12.04 -15.00 -4.15
C THR A 334 -13.14 -14.20 -4.86
N GLU A 335 -14.40 -14.34 -4.46
CA GLU A 335 -15.54 -13.59 -5.00
C GLU A 335 -16.34 -12.95 -3.84
N GLN A 336 -16.16 -11.65 -3.58
CA GLN A 336 -16.88 -10.95 -2.51
C GLN A 336 -17.76 -9.83 -3.06
N THR A 337 -19.04 -9.88 -2.71
CA THR A 337 -20.02 -8.82 -2.99
C THR A 337 -20.48 -8.11 -1.72
N THR A 338 -20.50 -8.82 -0.59
CA THR A 338 -20.87 -8.36 0.75
C THR A 338 -19.81 -8.82 1.76
N PRO A 339 -19.75 -8.23 2.98
CA PRO A 339 -18.84 -8.71 4.02
C PRO A 339 -19.03 -10.19 4.37
N VAL A 340 -20.27 -10.71 4.35
CA VAL A 340 -20.57 -12.12 4.65
C VAL A 340 -19.90 -13.08 3.67
N ASP A 341 -19.63 -12.66 2.43
CA ASP A 341 -18.92 -13.50 1.45
C ASP A 341 -17.47 -13.80 1.87
N LEU A 342 -16.88 -13.00 2.79
CA LEU A 342 -15.58 -13.30 3.40
C LEU A 342 -15.59 -14.61 4.20
N MET A 343 -16.76 -15.06 4.69
CA MET A 343 -16.91 -16.32 5.44
C MET A 343 -16.78 -17.57 4.55
N GLN A 344 -16.68 -17.40 3.22
CA GLN A 344 -16.39 -18.48 2.27
C GLN A 344 -14.88 -18.73 2.12
N GLY A 345 -14.04 -17.84 2.64
CA GLY A 345 -12.58 -18.02 2.73
C GLY A 345 -12.17 -18.92 3.90
N HIS A 346 -10.88 -19.08 4.10
CA HIS A 346 -10.31 -19.67 5.31
C HIS A 346 -10.16 -18.60 6.40
N TYR A 347 -9.66 -17.42 6.05
CA TYR A 347 -9.42 -16.32 6.98
C TYR A 347 -10.10 -15.02 6.57
N ALA A 348 -10.71 -14.35 7.54
CA ALA A 348 -11.10 -12.95 7.45
C ALA A 348 -10.53 -12.13 8.60
N VAL A 349 -10.18 -10.88 8.33
CA VAL A 349 -9.70 -9.91 9.31
C VAL A 349 -10.66 -8.73 9.35
N GLN A 350 -11.06 -8.37 10.56
CA GLN A 350 -11.82 -7.16 10.87
C GLN A 350 -11.02 -6.27 11.80
N PHE A 351 -10.92 -4.99 11.47
CA PHE A 351 -10.26 -4.02 12.34
C PHE A 351 -10.96 -2.66 12.29
N SER A 352 -10.70 -1.83 13.28
CA SER A 352 -11.19 -0.46 13.29
C SER A 352 -10.11 0.53 13.71
N VAL A 353 -10.19 1.77 13.24
CA VAL A 353 -9.34 2.89 13.70
C VAL A 353 -10.18 4.14 13.97
N VAL A 354 -9.82 4.93 14.97
CA VAL A 354 -10.41 6.26 15.21
C VAL A 354 -10.00 7.25 14.11
N PRO A 355 -10.87 8.19 13.68
CA PRO A 355 -10.55 9.14 12.61
C PRO A 355 -9.27 9.96 12.83
N SER A 356 -8.92 10.25 14.09
CA SER A 356 -7.68 10.99 14.43
C SER A 356 -6.40 10.17 14.24
N ALA A 357 -6.48 8.84 14.10
CA ALA A 357 -5.35 7.96 13.87
C ALA A 357 -5.10 7.68 12.37
N ILE A 358 -5.96 8.16 11.48
CA ILE A 358 -5.71 8.13 10.03
C ILE A 358 -4.48 9.00 9.74
N GLY A 359 -3.54 8.46 8.97
CA GLY A 359 -2.21 9.03 8.72
C GLY A 359 -1.15 8.62 9.74
N GLN A 360 -1.46 7.74 10.71
CA GLN A 360 -0.53 7.29 11.75
C GLN A 360 -0.29 5.77 11.71
N THR A 361 0.83 5.36 12.31
CA THR A 361 1.13 3.97 12.65
C THR A 361 0.89 3.77 14.15
N LEU A 362 -0.04 2.90 14.50
CA LEU A 362 -0.41 2.55 15.88
C LEU A 362 0.28 1.26 16.32
N ASP A 363 0.72 1.19 17.58
CA ASP A 363 1.23 -0.03 18.21
C ASP A 363 0.08 -0.79 18.89
N LEU A 364 -0.20 -2.00 18.42
CA LEU A 364 -1.31 -2.85 18.87
C LEU A 364 -1.20 -3.24 20.35
N ALA A 365 0.00 -3.20 20.94
CA ALA A 365 0.20 -3.50 22.36
C ALA A 365 -0.33 -2.39 23.28
N VAL A 366 -0.52 -1.16 22.79
CA VAL A 366 -0.90 0.02 23.60
C VAL A 366 -2.10 0.81 23.07
N SER A 367 -2.37 0.82 21.76
CA SER A 367 -3.41 1.64 21.12
C SER A 367 -4.84 1.06 21.19
N GLN A 368 -5.20 0.36 22.26
CA GLN A 368 -6.52 -0.29 22.46
C GLN A 368 -7.72 0.69 22.48
N ASN A 369 -7.48 1.97 22.77
CA ASN A 369 -8.49 3.02 22.69
C ASN A 369 -8.62 3.63 21.28
N GLU A 370 -7.67 3.38 20.39
CA GLU A 370 -7.57 3.98 19.07
C GLU A 370 -7.88 2.98 17.96
N CYS A 371 -7.55 1.70 18.16
CA CYS A 371 -7.83 0.63 17.21
C CYS A 371 -8.38 -0.66 17.85
N THR A 372 -8.94 -1.52 17.00
CA THR A 372 -9.32 -2.90 17.32
C THR A 372 -8.86 -3.80 16.18
N LEU A 373 -8.57 -5.07 16.47
CA LEU A 373 -8.18 -6.07 15.48
C LEU A 373 -8.75 -7.44 15.88
N ILE A 374 -9.35 -8.14 14.92
CA ILE A 374 -9.92 -9.48 15.05
C ILE A 374 -9.56 -10.27 13.78
N ILE A 375 -9.09 -11.50 13.95
CA ILE A 375 -8.99 -12.50 12.87
C ILE A 375 -9.93 -13.67 13.18
N TYR A 376 -10.62 -14.14 12.15
CA TYR A 376 -11.54 -15.26 12.14
C TYR A 376 -10.95 -16.40 11.30
N ASP A 377 -11.03 -17.63 11.80
CA ASP A 377 -10.67 -18.86 11.09
C ASP A 377 -11.94 -19.70 10.88
N TYR A 378 -12.35 -19.88 9.63
CA TYR A 378 -13.56 -20.62 9.29
C TYR A 378 -13.35 -22.13 9.12
N GLN A 379 -12.12 -22.63 9.19
CA GLN A 379 -11.84 -24.07 9.20
C GLN A 379 -11.86 -24.65 10.63
N THR A 380 -11.29 -23.92 11.58
CA THR A 380 -11.28 -24.31 13.01
C THR A 380 -12.48 -23.75 13.78
N TYR A 381 -13.17 -22.74 13.23
CA TYR A 381 -14.23 -21.95 13.87
C TYR A 381 -13.74 -21.14 15.08
N GLU A 382 -12.44 -20.87 15.15
CA GLU A 382 -11.81 -20.04 16.17
C GLU A 382 -11.70 -18.57 15.73
N PHE A 383 -11.45 -17.68 16.69
CA PHE A 383 -11.15 -16.28 16.41
C PHE A 383 -10.25 -15.70 17.50
N TRP A 384 -9.37 -14.79 17.10
CA TRP A 384 -8.49 -14.06 18.01
C TRP A 384 -8.82 -12.58 17.92
N SER A 385 -9.01 -11.95 19.09
CA SER A 385 -9.37 -10.54 19.19
C SER A 385 -8.41 -9.84 20.12
N MET A 386 -7.97 -8.65 19.73
CA MET A 386 -7.14 -7.74 20.53
C MET A 386 -7.80 -7.35 21.88
N ALA A 387 -9.12 -7.53 22.02
CA ALA A 387 -9.84 -7.33 23.28
C ALA A 387 -9.79 -8.53 24.25
N LEU A 388 -9.45 -9.73 23.75
CA LEU A 388 -9.46 -11.00 24.50
C LEU A 388 -8.07 -11.64 24.63
N THR A 389 -7.23 -11.42 23.62
CA THR A 389 -5.91 -12.05 23.47
C THR A 389 -4.87 -10.95 23.37
N ARG A 390 -3.74 -11.11 24.08
CA ARG A 390 -2.60 -10.21 23.93
C ARG A 390 -2.09 -10.26 22.49
N VAL A 391 -1.90 -9.09 21.88
CA VAL A 391 -1.36 -8.93 20.53
C VAL A 391 -0.17 -7.97 20.57
N THR A 392 0.79 -8.17 19.68
CA THR A 392 1.91 -7.25 19.41
C THR A 392 2.03 -7.00 17.91
N GLY A 393 2.57 -5.86 17.52
CA GLY A 393 2.70 -5.46 16.12
C GLY A 393 2.09 -4.09 15.87
N GLN A 394 1.88 -3.73 14.61
CA GLN A 394 1.47 -2.38 14.23
C GLN A 394 0.33 -2.38 13.20
N ILE A 395 -0.41 -1.28 13.17
CA ILE A 395 -1.36 -0.96 12.11
C ILE A 395 -1.15 0.47 11.61
N THR A 396 -0.93 0.61 10.31
CA THR A 396 -0.84 1.87 9.59
C THR A 396 -2.08 2.04 8.73
N THR A 397 -2.71 3.21 8.81
CA THR A 397 -3.83 3.55 7.94
C THR A 397 -3.64 4.96 7.40
N ALA A 398 -3.88 5.17 6.11
CA ALA A 398 -3.75 6.48 5.48
C ALA A 398 -4.74 6.65 4.31
N LEU A 399 -4.90 7.89 3.87
CA LEU A 399 -5.69 8.22 2.68
C LEU A 399 -4.74 8.55 1.54
N GLY A 400 -5.03 8.02 0.35
CA GLY A 400 -4.46 8.51 -0.90
C GLY A 400 -5.52 9.25 -1.72
N ASP A 401 -5.12 9.76 -2.87
CA ASP A 401 -6.03 10.46 -3.76
C ASP A 401 -7.09 9.55 -4.39
N GLY A 402 -8.14 10.18 -4.95
CA GLY A 402 -9.28 9.48 -5.53
C GLY A 402 -10.19 8.77 -4.51
N GLY A 403 -9.94 8.91 -3.21
CA GLY A 403 -10.64 8.18 -2.16
C GLY A 403 -10.06 6.78 -1.88
N ASN A 404 -8.88 6.48 -2.43
CA ASN A 404 -8.15 5.26 -2.09
C ASN A 404 -7.73 5.28 -0.61
N VAL A 405 -7.73 4.10 0.00
CA VAL A 405 -7.27 3.92 1.38
C VAL A 405 -6.05 3.02 1.36
N TYR A 406 -5.00 3.44 2.07
CA TYR A 406 -3.86 2.59 2.40
C TYR A 406 -4.06 1.96 3.77
N LEU A 407 -3.88 0.64 3.85
CA LEU A 407 -4.01 -0.16 5.05
C LEU A 407 -2.83 -1.11 5.09
N ARG A 408 -2.09 -1.13 6.19
CA ARG A 408 -1.04 -2.14 6.43
C ARG A 408 -1.07 -2.55 7.89
N PHE A 409 -0.99 -3.84 8.17
CA PHE A 409 -0.78 -4.31 9.53
C PHE A 409 0.12 -5.55 9.57
N ASN A 410 0.87 -5.66 10.65
CA ASN A 410 1.52 -6.88 11.08
C ASN A 410 1.13 -7.12 12.54
N ALA A 411 0.66 -8.31 12.89
CA ALA A 411 0.22 -8.62 14.23
C ALA A 411 0.55 -10.06 14.62
N GLU A 412 0.87 -10.29 15.89
CA GLU A 412 1.12 -11.62 16.45
C GLU A 412 0.25 -11.80 17.70
N PHE A 413 -0.68 -12.76 17.65
CA PHE A 413 -1.54 -13.09 18.78
C PHE A 413 -0.88 -14.13 19.69
N ALA A 414 -0.86 -13.86 20.99
CA ALA A 414 -0.25 -14.76 21.97
C ALA A 414 -0.96 -16.13 22.01
N GLY A 415 -0.27 -17.17 21.53
CA GLY A 415 -0.83 -18.52 21.39
C GLY A 415 -1.81 -18.68 20.23
N GLY A 416 -1.76 -17.78 19.24
CA GLY A 416 -2.59 -17.79 18.03
C GLY A 416 -1.77 -17.46 16.78
N PRO A 417 -2.43 -17.02 15.69
CA PRO A 417 -1.77 -16.73 14.44
C PRO A 417 -0.95 -15.43 14.48
N ALA A 418 0.10 -15.40 13.65
CA ALA A 418 0.69 -14.16 13.17
C ALA A 418 0.08 -13.79 11.81
N ILE A 419 -0.23 -12.52 11.61
CA ILE A 419 -0.92 -12.00 10.44
C ILE A 419 -0.17 -10.80 9.86
N GLU A 420 -0.16 -10.71 8.55
CA GLU A 420 0.44 -9.60 7.80
C GLU A 420 -0.50 -9.29 6.63
N ALA A 421 -0.91 -8.03 6.48
CA ALA A 421 -1.71 -7.63 5.33
C ALA A 421 -1.35 -6.22 4.88
N GLU A 422 -1.56 -5.98 3.59
CA GLU A 422 -1.28 -4.71 2.95
C GLU A 422 -2.31 -4.48 1.84
N TRP A 423 -2.83 -3.26 1.74
CA TRP A 423 -3.78 -2.85 0.72
C TRP A 423 -3.58 -1.37 0.38
N TYR A 424 -3.51 -1.05 -0.92
CA TYR A 424 -3.78 0.29 -1.45
C TYR A 424 -4.79 0.21 -2.58
N GLY A 425 -5.91 0.91 -2.42
CA GLY A 425 -6.95 0.96 -3.44
C GLY A 425 -8.30 1.46 -2.92
N PRO A 426 -9.35 1.42 -3.78
CA PRO A 426 -10.70 1.81 -3.40
C PRO A 426 -11.27 0.82 -2.37
N VAL A 427 -12.12 1.31 -1.47
CA VAL A 427 -12.82 0.49 -0.47
C VAL A 427 -14.32 0.47 -0.74
N LYS A 428 -14.97 -0.67 -0.52
CA LYS A 428 -16.41 -0.84 -0.74
C LYS A 428 -17.20 -0.41 0.49
N GLY A 429 -17.95 0.68 0.35
CA GLY A 429 -18.83 1.21 1.41
C GLY A 429 -19.97 0.24 1.74
N ILE A 430 -20.21 0.01 3.04
CA ILE A 430 -21.31 -0.81 3.59
C ILE A 430 -22.00 -0.04 4.72
N GLU A 431 -23.33 -0.20 4.83
CA GLU A 431 -24.14 0.43 5.91
C GLU A 431 -24.32 -0.48 7.13
N GLU A 432 -24.43 -1.79 6.91
CA GLU A 432 -24.65 -2.81 7.93
C GLU A 432 -23.39 -3.12 8.76
N GLU A 433 -23.57 -3.77 9.92
CA GLU A 433 -22.42 -4.26 10.70
C GLU A 433 -21.90 -5.59 10.16
N PHE A 434 -20.60 -5.79 10.35
CA PHE A 434 -19.93 -7.01 9.96
C PHE A 434 -20.15 -8.06 11.07
N ASP A 435 -21.07 -9.00 10.85
CA ASP A 435 -21.08 -10.25 11.62
C ASP A 435 -20.29 -11.30 10.83
N LEU A 436 -19.02 -11.45 11.22
CA LEU A 436 -18.05 -12.35 10.60
C LEU A 436 -17.66 -13.48 11.56
N LYS A 437 -18.36 -13.65 12.68
CA LYS A 437 -17.97 -14.63 13.68
C LYS A 437 -18.22 -16.05 13.13
N PRO A 438 -17.21 -16.95 13.11
CA PRO A 438 -17.41 -18.33 12.75
C PRO A 438 -18.46 -18.98 13.65
N VAL A 439 -19.38 -19.72 13.03
CA VAL A 439 -20.36 -20.57 13.72
C VAL A 439 -20.02 -21.99 13.33
N LYS A 440 -19.54 -22.78 14.31
CA LYS A 440 -19.30 -24.21 14.09
C LYS A 440 -20.63 -24.87 13.67
N PRO A 441 -20.67 -25.62 12.56
CA PRO A 441 -21.85 -26.39 12.17
C PRO A 441 -22.31 -27.28 13.31
N PHE A 442 -23.63 -27.34 13.52
CA PHE A 442 -24.22 -28.26 14.46
C PHE A 442 -23.85 -29.71 14.07
N GLN A 443 -23.37 -30.49 15.04
CA GLN A 443 -23.04 -31.90 14.86
C GLN A 443 -23.98 -32.73 15.72
N PRO A 444 -24.87 -33.56 15.11
CA PRO A 444 -25.73 -34.46 15.87
C PRO A 444 -24.92 -35.44 16.72
N HIS A 445 -25.24 -35.55 18.02
CA HIS A 445 -24.41 -36.29 18.98
C HIS A 445 -25.19 -36.89 20.15
N VAL A 446 -24.67 -38.00 20.67
CA VAL A 446 -25.02 -38.65 21.94
C VAL A 446 -23.80 -38.58 22.84
N TRP A 447 -23.96 -38.03 24.05
CA TRP A 447 -22.86 -38.00 25.02
C TRP A 447 -23.35 -38.27 26.45
N ILE A 448 -22.44 -38.80 27.27
CA ILE A 448 -22.69 -39.07 28.69
C ILE A 448 -21.61 -38.41 29.51
N THR A 449 -21.99 -37.62 30.51
CA THR A 449 -21.07 -37.04 31.50
C THR A 449 -21.23 -37.69 32.88
N SER A 450 -20.13 -37.72 33.64
CA SER A 450 -20.15 -38.13 35.05
C SER A 450 -20.73 -37.02 35.96
N PRO A 451 -21.00 -37.29 37.25
CA PRO A 451 -21.41 -36.26 38.22
C PRO A 451 -20.27 -35.28 38.58
N GLN A 452 -19.10 -35.40 37.94
CA GLN A 452 -17.96 -34.49 38.02
C GLN A 452 -17.69 -33.80 36.67
N ASP A 453 -18.67 -33.82 35.74
CA ASP A 453 -18.60 -33.27 34.39
C ASP A 453 -17.50 -33.89 33.50
N GLU A 454 -17.04 -35.11 33.80
CA GLU A 454 -16.12 -35.87 32.95
C GLU A 454 -16.88 -36.52 31.79
N LEU A 455 -16.38 -36.38 30.56
CA LEU A 455 -16.97 -36.99 29.36
C LEU A 455 -16.66 -38.49 29.31
N LEU A 456 -17.69 -39.33 29.46
CA LEU A 456 -17.58 -40.79 29.52
C LEU A 456 -17.91 -41.47 28.18
N VAL A 457 -18.83 -40.89 27.41
CA VAL A 457 -19.24 -41.35 26.07
C VAL A 457 -19.41 -40.13 25.19
N ASP A 458 -18.95 -40.23 23.95
CA ASP A 458 -19.20 -39.26 22.89
C ASP A 458 -19.34 -40.02 21.57
N LYS A 459 -20.48 -39.87 20.89
CA LYS A 459 -20.81 -40.54 19.64
C LYS A 459 -21.58 -39.62 18.71
N GLU A 460 -21.07 -39.43 17.50
CA GLU A 460 -21.82 -38.82 16.39
C GLU A 460 -23.07 -39.65 16.04
N ILE A 461 -24.20 -38.96 15.81
CA ILE A 461 -25.43 -39.56 15.28
C ILE A 461 -25.37 -39.46 13.75
N LEU A 462 -25.40 -40.61 13.08
CA LEU A 462 -25.36 -40.72 11.62
C LEU A 462 -26.76 -40.57 10.98
N ALA A 463 -27.81 -40.95 11.71
CA ALA A 463 -29.20 -40.78 11.29
C ALA A 463 -30.15 -40.80 12.49
N LEU A 464 -31.15 -39.92 12.47
CA LEU A 464 -32.36 -40.05 13.28
C LEU A 464 -33.42 -40.77 12.44
N GLU A 465 -33.58 -42.07 12.64
CA GLU A 465 -34.65 -42.82 11.98
C GLU A 465 -35.95 -42.70 12.78
N VAL A 466 -37.04 -42.30 12.12
CA VAL A 466 -38.33 -42.01 12.80
C VAL A 466 -39.45 -42.85 12.20
N ARG A 467 -40.30 -43.41 13.05
CA ARG A 467 -41.61 -43.97 12.66
C ARG A 467 -42.71 -43.44 13.58
N MET A 468 -43.93 -43.49 13.08
CA MET A 468 -45.13 -43.27 13.86
C MET A 468 -46.01 -44.53 13.81
N GLU A 469 -46.71 -44.86 14.88
CA GLU A 469 -47.60 -46.03 14.97
C GLU A 469 -48.94 -45.60 15.56
N LYS A 470 -50.04 -45.81 14.82
CA LYS A 470 -51.38 -45.42 15.23
C LYS A 470 -51.99 -46.45 16.17
N GLY A 471 -52.61 -45.98 17.25
CA GLY A 471 -53.23 -46.85 18.26
C GLY A 471 -52.26 -47.82 18.94
N TYR A 472 -51.01 -47.40 19.14
CA TYR A 472 -49.98 -48.16 19.85
C TYR A 472 -50.45 -48.56 21.26
N GLU A 473 -50.32 -49.84 21.59
CA GLU A 473 -50.80 -50.44 22.86
C GLU A 473 -49.72 -50.49 23.95
N TRP A 474 -49.50 -49.36 24.63
CA TRP A 474 -48.63 -49.30 25.82
C TRP A 474 -49.10 -50.29 26.90
N ASN A 475 -48.22 -51.19 27.35
CA ASN A 475 -48.51 -52.27 28.30
C ASN A 475 -49.74 -53.14 27.91
N GLY A 476 -49.95 -53.37 26.61
CA GLY A 476 -51.09 -54.14 26.08
C GLY A 476 -52.39 -53.32 25.98
N GLY A 477 -52.31 -51.99 26.09
CA GLY A 477 -53.46 -51.12 25.90
C GLY A 477 -54.49 -51.18 27.04
N SER A 478 -55.58 -50.43 26.87
CA SER A 478 -56.59 -50.24 27.92
C SER A 478 -57.25 -51.54 28.42
N LYS A 479 -57.20 -52.61 27.63
CA LYS A 479 -57.72 -53.93 28.00
C LYS A 479 -56.96 -54.60 29.16
N TYR A 480 -55.67 -54.32 29.30
CA TYR A 480 -54.80 -54.91 30.34
C TYR A 480 -54.37 -53.90 31.41
N GLY A 481 -55.02 -52.73 31.46
CA GLY A 481 -54.66 -51.63 32.38
C GLY A 481 -53.56 -50.71 31.87
N GLY A 482 -53.15 -50.88 30.61
CA GLY A 482 -52.26 -49.97 29.89
C GLY A 482 -53.02 -48.84 29.19
N ALA A 483 -52.42 -48.26 28.16
CA ALA A 483 -52.96 -47.12 27.41
C ALA A 483 -52.82 -47.33 25.90
N THR A 484 -53.67 -46.67 25.12
CA THR A 484 -53.67 -46.77 23.66
C THR A 484 -53.66 -45.36 23.08
N PHE A 485 -52.64 -45.02 22.29
CA PHE A 485 -52.40 -43.69 21.73
C PHE A 485 -51.58 -43.78 20.44
N ASP A 486 -51.59 -42.73 19.62
CA ASP A 486 -50.68 -42.64 18.47
C ASP A 486 -49.28 -42.25 18.98
N ALA A 487 -48.23 -42.96 18.59
CA ALA A 487 -46.90 -42.84 19.18
C ALA A 487 -45.80 -42.61 18.13
N TYR A 488 -44.84 -41.75 18.44
CA TYR A 488 -43.58 -41.65 17.69
C TYR A 488 -42.49 -42.49 18.35
N PHE A 489 -41.64 -43.08 17.51
CA PHE A 489 -40.44 -43.80 17.91
C PHE A 489 -39.26 -43.17 17.19
N PHE A 490 -38.29 -42.71 17.98
CA PHE A 490 -37.02 -42.14 17.52
C PHE A 490 -35.93 -43.18 17.72
N TYR A 491 -35.24 -43.56 16.64
CA TYR A 491 -34.10 -44.46 16.64
C TYR A 491 -32.84 -43.67 16.33
N ILE A 492 -31.93 -43.59 17.31
CA ILE A 492 -30.75 -42.75 17.25
C ILE A 492 -29.58 -43.60 16.75
N ARG A 493 -29.26 -43.55 15.46
CA ARG A 493 -28.17 -44.37 14.91
C ARG A 493 -26.83 -43.69 15.14
N THR A 494 -25.97 -44.31 15.91
CA THR A 494 -24.65 -43.80 16.25
C THR A 494 -23.52 -44.48 15.46
N THR A 495 -22.33 -43.91 15.52
CA THR A 495 -21.14 -44.54 14.94
C THR A 495 -20.85 -45.90 15.58
N ASN A 496 -20.55 -46.90 14.74
CA ASN A 496 -20.26 -48.31 15.09
C ASN A 496 -21.46 -49.19 15.50
N ASP A 497 -22.71 -48.72 15.34
CA ASP A 497 -23.87 -49.59 15.52
C ASP A 497 -23.95 -50.65 14.39
N PRO A 498 -24.24 -51.94 14.70
CA PRO A 498 -24.54 -52.95 13.68
C PRO A 498 -25.87 -52.63 12.97
N ASP A 499 -26.11 -53.26 11.81
CA ASP A 499 -27.29 -53.02 10.96
C ASP A 499 -28.67 -53.38 11.59
N ASP A 500 -28.72 -53.78 12.86
CA ASP A 500 -29.97 -54.09 13.58
C ASP A 500 -30.49 -52.87 14.36
N LEU A 501 -31.20 -52.01 13.62
CA LEU A 501 -31.87 -50.79 14.12
C LEU A 501 -32.77 -51.02 15.36
N GLU A 502 -33.39 -52.18 15.46
CA GLU A 502 -34.31 -52.49 16.55
C GLU A 502 -33.61 -53.01 17.81
N SER A 503 -32.31 -53.27 17.74
CA SER A 503 -31.49 -53.67 18.87
C SER A 503 -31.33 -52.53 19.86
N ASN A 504 -32.04 -52.62 20.98
CA ASN A 504 -31.91 -51.70 22.11
C ASN A 504 -30.50 -51.69 22.73
N ILE A 505 -29.66 -52.68 22.43
CA ILE A 505 -28.27 -52.74 22.90
C ILE A 505 -27.45 -51.61 22.26
N TYR A 506 -27.58 -51.41 20.95
CA TYR A 506 -26.70 -50.51 20.19
C TYR A 506 -27.36 -49.18 19.87
N THR A 507 -28.62 -49.21 19.44
CA THR A 507 -29.37 -48.02 19.05
C THR A 507 -30.23 -47.54 20.22
N PRO A 508 -29.96 -46.35 20.80
CA PRO A 508 -30.89 -45.69 21.71
C PRO A 508 -32.26 -45.49 21.04
N GLN A 509 -33.33 -45.78 21.75
CA GLN A 509 -34.71 -45.63 21.25
C GLN A 509 -35.53 -44.83 22.25
N LEU A 510 -36.23 -43.79 21.79
CA LEU A 510 -37.22 -43.03 22.59
C LEU A 510 -38.61 -43.23 21.99
N VAL A 511 -39.59 -43.54 22.85
CA VAL A 511 -41.01 -43.61 22.51
C VAL A 511 -41.76 -42.50 23.24
N ILE A 512 -42.62 -41.76 22.54
CA ILE A 512 -43.43 -40.68 23.09
C ILE A 512 -44.79 -40.57 22.38
N PRO A 513 -45.89 -40.14 23.05
CA PRO A 513 -47.17 -39.95 22.38
C PRO A 513 -47.12 -38.78 21.39
N ALA A 514 -47.84 -38.89 20.29
CA ALA A 514 -47.81 -37.94 19.18
C ALA A 514 -48.30 -36.53 19.55
N GLU A 515 -49.14 -36.39 20.58
CA GLU A 515 -49.60 -35.09 21.09
C GLU A 515 -48.49 -34.26 21.78
N PHE A 516 -47.35 -34.89 22.10
CA PHE A 516 -46.17 -34.24 22.69
C PHE A 516 -45.02 -34.02 21.68
N VAL A 517 -45.25 -34.32 20.40
CA VAL A 517 -44.35 -33.96 19.29
C VAL A 517 -44.78 -32.61 18.72
N ASP A 518 -43.81 -31.73 18.46
CA ASP A 518 -44.01 -30.35 18.00
C ASP A 518 -44.75 -29.42 18.98
N LEU A 519 -44.25 -29.35 20.21
CA LEU A 519 -44.69 -28.38 21.24
C LEU A 519 -44.20 -26.94 20.95
N SER A 520 -44.11 -26.55 19.68
CA SER A 520 -43.48 -25.30 19.21
C SER A 520 -42.04 -25.13 19.71
N GLY A 521 -41.26 -26.21 19.70
CA GLY A 521 -39.86 -26.25 20.17
C GLY A 521 -39.66 -26.16 21.68
N LYS A 522 -40.73 -26.25 22.49
CA LYS A 522 -40.63 -26.24 23.95
C LYS A 522 -40.16 -27.58 24.50
N GLU A 523 -39.29 -27.49 25.50
CA GLU A 523 -38.89 -28.62 26.34
C GLU A 523 -40.08 -29.13 27.18
N LEU A 524 -40.29 -30.44 27.17
CA LEU A 524 -41.23 -31.18 27.99
C LEU A 524 -40.46 -31.87 29.13
N ASP A 525 -40.88 -31.60 30.37
CA ASP A 525 -40.42 -32.34 31.54
C ASP A 525 -41.16 -33.68 31.63
N LEU A 526 -40.42 -34.77 31.42
CA LEU A 526 -40.91 -36.15 31.40
C LEU A 526 -41.06 -36.76 32.80
N THR A 527 -40.60 -36.05 33.84
CA THR A 527 -40.72 -36.47 35.25
C THR A 527 -42.03 -36.03 35.89
N VAL A 528 -42.64 -34.97 35.34
CA VAL A 528 -43.93 -34.47 35.80
C VAL A 528 -45.04 -35.35 35.24
N ALA A 529 -45.72 -36.07 36.14
CA ALA A 529 -46.88 -36.88 35.78
C ALA A 529 -47.99 -36.01 35.14
N GLN A 530 -48.34 -36.33 33.90
CA GLN A 530 -49.39 -35.70 33.12
C GLN A 530 -50.32 -36.78 32.58
N ASP A 531 -51.61 -36.45 32.38
CA ASP A 531 -52.53 -37.35 31.70
C ASP A 531 -51.99 -37.69 30.31
N ASN A 532 -52.10 -38.95 29.90
CA ASN A 532 -51.61 -39.53 28.64
C ASN A 532 -50.08 -39.52 28.40
N LEU A 533 -49.24 -38.96 29.28
CA LEU A 533 -47.78 -38.95 29.08
C LEU A 533 -47.13 -40.31 29.39
N TYR A 534 -47.11 -41.17 28.38
CA TYR A 534 -46.49 -42.50 28.41
C TYR A 534 -45.26 -42.55 27.50
N TRP A 535 -44.07 -42.53 28.12
CA TRP A 535 -42.79 -42.56 27.41
C TRP A 535 -41.91 -43.71 27.88
N ASP A 536 -40.99 -44.14 27.02
CA ASP A 536 -39.98 -45.16 27.30
C ASP A 536 -38.68 -44.80 26.57
N PHE A 537 -37.54 -44.98 27.23
CA PHE A 537 -36.21 -44.83 26.66
C PHE A 537 -35.39 -46.10 26.94
N THR A 538 -34.90 -46.73 25.88
CA THR A 538 -34.06 -47.95 25.94
C THR A 538 -32.68 -47.70 25.34
N TYR A 539 -31.63 -48.00 26.10
CA TYR A 539 -30.26 -48.09 25.61
C TYR A 539 -29.47 -49.06 26.51
N THR A 540 -29.44 -50.34 26.12
CA THR A 540 -29.07 -51.49 26.98
C THR A 540 -27.70 -52.10 26.66
N GLY A 541 -26.87 -51.43 25.87
CA GLY A 541 -25.45 -51.80 25.69
C GLY A 541 -24.50 -50.87 26.43
N GLU A 542 -25.01 -49.78 27.00
CA GLU A 542 -24.20 -48.70 27.53
C GLU A 542 -23.90 -48.88 29.03
N ASN A 543 -22.71 -49.39 29.34
CA ASN A 543 -22.31 -49.71 30.70
C ASN A 543 -22.16 -48.49 31.62
N GLN A 544 -22.24 -47.26 31.08
CA GLN A 544 -22.29 -46.02 31.87
C GLN A 544 -23.68 -45.72 32.45
N LEU A 545 -24.71 -46.50 32.12
CA LEU A 545 -26.08 -46.33 32.62
C LEU A 545 -26.48 -47.52 33.52
N TYR A 546 -27.04 -47.23 34.69
CA TYR A 546 -27.40 -48.22 35.72
C TYR A 546 -28.48 -49.20 35.26
N ARG A 547 -29.45 -48.73 34.45
CA ARG A 547 -30.50 -49.59 33.87
C ARG A 547 -30.18 -50.00 32.43
N SER A 548 -28.90 -50.20 32.14
CA SER A 548 -28.40 -50.86 30.91
C SER A 548 -28.94 -52.29 30.68
N TYR A 549 -29.78 -52.85 31.54
CA TYR A 549 -30.48 -54.12 31.31
C TYR A 549 -32.02 -53.97 31.26
N GLU A 550 -32.56 -52.75 31.36
CA GLU A 550 -34.00 -52.45 31.38
C GLU A 550 -34.30 -51.13 30.61
N SER A 551 -35.51 -50.56 30.73
CA SER A 551 -35.88 -49.27 30.13
C SER A 551 -36.21 -48.19 31.16
N TYR A 552 -35.82 -46.95 30.89
CA TYR A 552 -36.30 -45.76 31.61
C TYR A 552 -37.66 -45.36 31.03
N GLY A 553 -38.52 -44.69 31.79
CA GLY A 553 -39.83 -44.30 31.26
C GLY A 553 -40.86 -43.93 32.32
N SER A 554 -42.11 -43.74 31.88
CA SER A 554 -43.23 -43.44 32.78
C SER A 554 -43.40 -44.53 33.85
N ASN A 555 -43.59 -44.11 35.10
CA ASN A 555 -43.92 -45.02 36.20
C ASN A 555 -45.28 -45.71 35.92
N TYR A 556 -45.34 -47.02 36.12
CA TYR A 556 -46.51 -47.83 35.79
C TYR A 556 -47.11 -48.50 37.02
N LYS A 557 -48.44 -48.47 37.12
CA LYS A 557 -49.22 -49.09 38.20
C LYS A 557 -50.25 -50.05 37.62
N SER A 558 -50.03 -51.34 37.83
CA SER A 558 -51.00 -52.39 37.51
C SER A 558 -51.94 -52.66 38.69
N THR A 559 -52.93 -53.54 38.50
CA THR A 559 -53.79 -54.04 39.58
C THR A 559 -53.04 -54.76 40.71
N TYR A 560 -51.80 -55.23 40.46
CA TYR A 560 -51.04 -56.10 41.38
C TYR A 560 -49.64 -55.58 41.74
N SER A 561 -49.15 -54.54 41.07
CA SER A 561 -47.78 -54.04 41.22
C SER A 561 -47.66 -52.57 40.83
N GLU A 562 -46.64 -51.92 41.37
CA GLU A 562 -46.15 -50.62 40.92
C GLU A 562 -44.68 -50.79 40.52
N THR A 563 -44.30 -50.20 39.38
CA THR A 563 -42.98 -50.29 38.78
C THR A 563 -42.48 -48.88 38.52
N PHE A 564 -41.36 -48.55 39.15
CA PHE A 564 -40.73 -47.24 39.07
C PHE A 564 -39.59 -47.29 38.05
N ARG A 565 -39.68 -46.45 37.01
CA ARG A 565 -38.75 -46.34 35.88
C ARG A 565 -38.31 -44.92 35.58
N CYS A 566 -39.02 -43.92 36.12
CA CYS A 566 -38.76 -42.53 35.84
C CYS A 566 -37.56 -42.05 36.68
N PRO A 567 -36.52 -41.46 36.04
CA PRO A 567 -35.45 -40.78 36.76
C PRO A 567 -35.93 -39.47 37.38
N ASP A 568 -35.08 -38.87 38.21
CA ASP A 568 -35.29 -37.55 38.83
C ASP A 568 -35.20 -36.39 37.82
N VAL A 569 -34.53 -36.60 36.67
CA VAL A 569 -34.50 -35.66 35.55
C VAL A 569 -34.61 -36.45 34.25
N ALA A 570 -35.64 -36.17 33.47
CA ALA A 570 -35.79 -36.57 32.08
C ALA A 570 -36.52 -35.44 31.35
N ARG A 571 -35.98 -35.00 30.22
CA ARG A 571 -36.55 -33.92 29.42
C ARG A 571 -36.36 -34.20 27.94
N VAL A 572 -37.30 -33.73 27.14
CA VAL A 572 -37.28 -33.89 25.68
C VAL A 572 -37.79 -32.63 25.00
N SER A 573 -37.18 -32.24 23.89
CA SER A 573 -37.79 -31.30 22.95
C SER A 573 -37.84 -31.95 21.57
N VAL A 574 -39.01 -31.96 20.94
CA VAL A 574 -39.15 -32.35 19.54
C VAL A 574 -39.95 -31.29 18.81
N SER A 575 -39.40 -30.78 17.72
CA SER A 575 -40.12 -29.92 16.78
C SER A 575 -39.78 -30.28 15.34
N LYS A 576 -40.70 -30.00 14.44
CA LYS A 576 -40.60 -30.36 13.03
C LYS A 576 -41.04 -29.16 12.19
N GLN A 577 -40.14 -28.67 11.34
CA GLN A 577 -40.45 -27.63 10.37
C GLN A 577 -40.13 -28.15 8.97
N ASP A 578 -41.15 -28.26 8.13
CA ASP A 578 -41.10 -28.95 6.84
C ASP A 578 -40.53 -30.37 6.99
N LYS A 579 -39.31 -30.61 6.49
CA LYS A 579 -38.56 -31.87 6.61
C LYS A 579 -37.51 -31.84 7.72
N THR A 580 -37.19 -30.68 8.28
CA THR A 580 -36.16 -30.54 9.30
C THR A 580 -36.74 -30.87 10.68
N TRP A 581 -36.16 -31.86 11.33
CA TRP A 581 -36.46 -32.24 12.70
C TRP A 581 -35.40 -31.66 13.64
N LYS A 582 -35.84 -31.05 14.75
CA LYS A 582 -35.00 -30.73 15.90
C LYS A 582 -35.43 -31.62 17.05
N PHE A 583 -34.50 -32.42 17.57
CA PHE A 583 -34.73 -33.37 18.65
C PHE A 583 -33.65 -33.17 19.71
N SER A 584 -34.04 -33.05 20.98
CA SER A 584 -33.13 -33.18 22.11
C SER A 584 -33.74 -34.06 23.20
N PHE A 585 -32.90 -34.82 23.89
CA PHE A 585 -33.27 -35.63 25.05
C PHE A 585 -32.16 -35.60 26.10
N THR A 586 -32.49 -35.23 27.32
CA THR A 586 -31.57 -35.19 28.47
C THR A 586 -32.13 -36.02 29.61
N MET A 587 -31.29 -36.85 30.21
CA MET A 587 -31.68 -37.75 31.29
C MET A 587 -30.56 -37.91 32.33
N LEU A 588 -30.89 -37.70 33.61
CA LEU A 588 -30.04 -38.09 34.73
C LEU A 588 -30.28 -39.58 35.03
N ASP A 589 -29.24 -40.41 35.01
CA ASP A 589 -29.31 -41.79 35.48
C ASP A 589 -29.28 -41.84 37.02
N TYR A 590 -30.35 -41.33 37.62
CA TYR A 590 -30.61 -41.42 39.05
C TYR A 590 -32.11 -41.30 39.31
N GLY A 591 -32.65 -42.18 40.13
CA GLY A 591 -34.06 -42.14 40.47
C GLY A 591 -34.51 -43.28 41.36
N LEU A 592 -35.82 -43.32 41.62
CA LEU A 592 -36.45 -44.44 42.30
C LEU A 592 -36.63 -45.55 41.27
N PHE A 593 -35.76 -46.56 41.29
CA PHE A 593 -35.83 -47.69 40.37
C PHE A 593 -36.21 -48.97 41.12
N GLY A 594 -37.23 -49.68 40.64
CA GLY A 594 -37.67 -50.91 41.27
C GLY A 594 -39.03 -51.43 40.81
N SER A 595 -39.32 -52.68 41.16
CA SER A 595 -40.62 -53.32 40.97
C SER A 595 -41.06 -53.98 42.27
N TRP A 596 -42.37 -53.99 42.53
CA TRP A 596 -43.04 -54.68 43.65
C TRP A 596 -43.01 -54.00 45.03
N GLY A 597 -43.75 -52.90 45.15
CA GLY A 597 -44.32 -52.46 46.44
C GLY A 597 -43.40 -51.62 47.33
N THR A 598 -43.90 -50.44 47.73
CA THR A 598 -43.15 -49.34 48.37
C THR A 598 -42.01 -48.79 47.50
N PRO A 599 -41.77 -47.46 47.48
CA PRO A 599 -40.60 -46.91 46.80
C PRO A 599 -39.31 -47.50 47.38
N SER A 600 -38.48 -48.06 46.50
CA SER A 600 -37.09 -48.40 46.79
C SER A 600 -36.28 -47.14 47.11
N TYR A 601 -35.05 -47.29 47.61
CA TYR A 601 -34.11 -46.18 47.72
C TYR A 601 -33.73 -45.68 46.31
N LYS A 602 -33.30 -44.41 46.21
CA LYS A 602 -32.78 -43.88 44.94
C LYS A 602 -31.47 -44.58 44.57
N SER A 603 -31.32 -44.91 43.29
CA SER A 603 -30.16 -45.59 42.71
C SER A 603 -29.92 -45.12 41.28
N GLY A 604 -28.71 -45.33 40.77
CA GLY A 604 -28.26 -44.86 39.47
C GLY A 604 -26.74 -44.71 39.46
N THR A 605 -26.14 -44.37 38.33
CA THR A 605 -24.73 -43.92 38.28
C THR A 605 -24.56 -42.44 38.59
N GLU A 606 -25.66 -41.67 38.62
CA GLU A 606 -25.68 -40.20 38.66
C GLU A 606 -25.10 -39.55 37.38
N ASN A 607 -24.78 -40.33 36.34
CA ASN A 607 -24.34 -39.82 35.04
C ASN A 607 -25.49 -39.12 34.30
N VAL A 608 -25.19 -38.14 33.46
CA VAL A 608 -26.17 -37.45 32.60
C VAL A 608 -25.98 -37.86 31.15
N LEU A 609 -27.00 -38.48 30.58
CA LEU A 609 -27.11 -38.72 29.13
C LEU A 609 -27.72 -37.49 28.46
N ASN A 610 -27.16 -37.09 27.33
CA ASN A 610 -27.73 -36.11 26.41
C ASN A 610 -27.69 -36.64 24.98
N ILE A 611 -28.68 -36.23 24.20
CA ILE A 611 -28.83 -36.54 22.78
C ILE A 611 -29.33 -35.27 22.10
N GLU A 612 -28.69 -34.85 21.01
CA GLU A 612 -29.18 -33.73 20.18
C GLU A 612 -29.06 -34.04 18.68
N TRP A 613 -30.10 -33.69 17.92
CA TRP A 613 -30.18 -33.81 16.47
C TRP A 613 -30.87 -32.58 15.86
N GLU A 614 -30.32 -32.08 14.75
CA GLU A 614 -30.94 -31.10 13.86
C GLU A 614 -30.66 -31.50 12.41
N GLY A 615 -31.72 -31.73 11.63
CA GLY A 615 -31.62 -32.16 10.24
C GLY A 615 -32.82 -33.00 9.77
N PRO A 616 -32.83 -33.46 8.51
CA PRO A 616 -33.89 -34.33 7.99
C PRO A 616 -33.91 -35.68 8.70
N ALA A 617 -35.10 -36.19 9.02
CA ALA A 617 -35.23 -37.54 9.59
C ALA A 617 -35.09 -38.59 8.49
N THR A 618 -34.47 -39.72 8.81
CA THR A 618 -34.38 -40.85 7.88
C THR A 618 -35.63 -41.73 8.00
N LYS A 619 -36.10 -42.24 6.85
CA LYS A 619 -37.21 -43.19 6.82
C LYS A 619 -36.83 -44.49 7.53
N TYR A 620 -37.61 -44.83 8.57
CA TYR A 620 -37.44 -46.05 9.36
C TYR A 620 -37.31 -47.30 8.48
N SER A 621 -36.20 -48.03 8.66
CA SER A 621 -35.82 -49.19 7.85
C SER A 621 -36.10 -50.55 8.51
N GLY A 622 -36.67 -50.57 9.72
CA GLY A 622 -36.93 -51.79 10.48
C GLY A 622 -38.20 -52.54 10.06
N SER A 623 -38.64 -53.47 10.91
CA SER A 623 -39.69 -54.46 10.62
C SER A 623 -41.10 -54.10 11.15
N LYS A 624 -41.20 -53.09 12.02
CA LYS A 624 -42.46 -52.68 12.66
C LYS A 624 -43.32 -51.78 11.76
N THR A 625 -44.57 -51.59 12.16
CA THR A 625 -45.51 -50.66 11.49
C THR A 625 -44.93 -49.25 11.41
N ASN A 626 -45.16 -48.56 10.30
CA ASN A 626 -44.85 -47.15 10.16
C ASN A 626 -45.98 -46.43 9.41
N ASP A 627 -46.72 -45.62 10.13
CA ASP A 627 -47.84 -44.79 9.67
C ASP A 627 -47.41 -43.34 9.35
N LEU A 628 -46.12 -43.01 9.48
CA LEU A 628 -45.56 -41.70 9.12
C LEU A 628 -45.48 -41.57 7.59
N ALA A 629 -45.82 -40.40 7.03
CA ALA A 629 -45.91 -40.23 5.59
C ALA A 629 -44.52 -39.99 4.97
N ASP A 630 -44.32 -40.43 3.72
CA ASP A 630 -43.04 -40.28 3.02
C ASP A 630 -42.63 -38.81 2.76
N GLU A 631 -43.58 -37.88 2.89
CA GLU A 631 -43.33 -36.44 2.82
C GLU A 631 -42.72 -35.85 4.10
N ASP A 632 -42.83 -36.55 5.23
CA ASP A 632 -42.41 -36.12 6.57
C ASP A 632 -40.91 -36.35 6.88
N TYR A 633 -40.18 -36.96 5.95
CA TYR A 633 -38.74 -37.26 5.99
C TYR A 633 -37.92 -36.29 5.14
#